data_AF-A0A957RIN0-F1
#
_entry.id   AF-A0A957RIN0-F1
#
_cell.length_a   1.000
_cell.length_b   1.000
_cell.length_c   1.000
_cell.angle_alpha   90.00
_cell.angle_beta   90.00
_cell.angle_gamma   90.00
#
_symmetry.space_group_name_H-M   'P 1'
#
loop_
_entity.id
_entity.type
_entity.pdbx_description
1 polymer ?
#
loop_
_entity_poly.entity_id
_entity_poly.type
_entity_poly.pdbx_seq_one_letter_code
_entity_poly.pdbx_strand_id
1 'polypeptide(L)' 'ANDVDPAGGGLVISAVTQPASGNVAIDSGAKRVTYTPDPAFTGLVAFTYTARDIYGITDDALVAVVVSAVDE' A
#
# COMPACT_ATOMS: atom_id res chain seq x y z
N ALA A 1 0.84 0.63 14.54
CA ALA A 1 0.18 0.10 13.33
C ALA A 1 -0.93 1.06 12.96
N ASN A 2 -1.18 1.24 11.67
CA ASN A 2 -2.28 2.05 11.13
C ASN A 2 -3.55 1.21 10.88
N ASP A 3 -3.44 -0.13 10.89
CA ASP A 3 -4.54 -1.08 10.86
C ASP A 3 -4.73 -1.77 12.22
N VAL A 4 -5.96 -2.20 12.50
CA VAL A 4 -6.34 -2.89 13.74
C VAL A 4 -6.99 -4.23 13.39
N ASP A 5 -6.54 -5.30 14.04
CA ASP A 5 -7.16 -6.62 14.01
C ASP A 5 -7.79 -6.90 15.40
N PRO A 6 -9.12 -6.78 15.53
CA PRO A 6 -9.80 -7.01 16.80
C PRO A 6 -9.78 -8.48 17.25
N ALA A 7 -9.69 -9.42 16.32
CA ALA A 7 -9.66 -10.86 16.62
C ALA A 7 -8.27 -11.30 17.09
N GLY A 8 -7.23 -10.56 16.70
CA GLY A 8 -5.85 -10.94 16.90
C GLY A 8 -5.41 -12.04 15.95
N GLY A 9 -4.11 -12.35 15.95
CA GLY A 9 -3.50 -13.27 14.98
C GLY A 9 -2.78 -12.55 13.84
N GLY A 10 -3.11 -11.29 13.60
CA GLY A 10 -2.35 -10.36 12.78
C GLY A 10 -2.81 -10.29 11.33
N LEU A 11 -2.46 -9.20 10.66
CA LEU A 11 -2.88 -8.88 9.30
C LEU A 11 -1.74 -9.02 8.30
N VAL A 12 -2.00 -9.62 7.15
CA VAL A 12 -1.12 -9.56 5.98
C VAL A 12 -1.74 -8.73 4.87
N ILE A 13 -0.91 -8.15 4.01
CA ILE A 13 -1.33 -7.47 2.81
C ILE A 13 -1.42 -8.52 1.69
N SER A 14 -2.64 -8.84 1.26
CA SER A 14 -2.85 -9.91 0.27
C SER A 14 -2.89 -9.42 -1.17
N ALA A 15 -3.19 -8.15 -1.38
CA ALA A 15 -3.28 -7.56 -2.72
C ALA A 15 -3.03 -6.04 -2.68
N VAL A 16 -2.62 -5.51 -3.83
CA VAL A 16 -2.52 -4.07 -4.11
C VAL A 16 -3.02 -3.79 -5.51
N THR A 17 -3.59 -2.60 -5.72
CA THR A 17 -3.81 -2.05 -7.06
C THR A 17 -2.58 -1.26 -7.52
N GLN A 18 -2.38 -1.20 -8.84
CA GLN A 18 -1.31 -0.38 -9.40
C GLN A 18 -1.82 1.02 -9.73
N PRO A 19 -1.10 2.08 -9.34
CA PRO A 19 -1.43 3.43 -9.75
C PRO A 19 -1.09 3.68 -11.23
N ALA A 20 -1.56 4.80 -11.78
CA ALA A 20 -1.28 5.20 -13.16
C ALA A 20 0.17 5.70 -13.38
N SER A 21 0.90 6.02 -12.32
CA SER A 21 2.29 6.46 -12.37
C SER A 21 3.07 5.78 -11.25
N GLY A 22 4.14 5.09 -11.59
CA GLY A 22 4.92 4.26 -10.68
C GLY A 22 4.37 2.85 -10.47
N ASN A 23 4.89 2.17 -9.45
CA ASN A 23 4.57 0.79 -9.11
C ASN A 23 4.45 0.61 -7.58
N VAL A 24 3.53 -0.23 -7.14
CA VAL A 24 3.39 -0.67 -5.75
C VAL A 24 3.74 -2.15 -5.64
N ALA A 25 4.72 -2.47 -4.79
CA ALA A 25 5.11 -3.85 -4.50
C ALA A 25 4.82 -4.21 -3.04
N ILE A 26 4.34 -5.43 -2.81
CA ILE A 26 4.22 -6.03 -1.48
C ILE A 26 5.57 -6.67 -1.13
N ASP A 27 6.05 -6.46 0.10
CA ASP A 27 7.29 -7.07 0.58
C ASP A 27 7.15 -8.59 0.80
N SER A 28 8.27 -9.29 0.93
CA SER A 28 8.25 -10.76 1.11
C SER A 28 7.56 -11.23 2.39
N GLY A 29 7.45 -10.35 3.39
CA GLY A 29 6.71 -10.61 4.63
C GLY A 29 5.21 -10.31 4.55
N ALA A 30 4.73 -9.74 3.44
CA ALA A 30 3.35 -9.26 3.27
C ALA A 30 2.90 -8.32 4.41
N LYS A 31 3.80 -7.49 4.94
CA LYS A 31 3.50 -6.51 6.00
C LYS A 31 3.75 -5.07 5.56
N ARG A 32 4.37 -4.87 4.39
CA ARG A 32 4.69 -3.54 3.87
C ARG A 32 4.38 -3.47 2.38
N VAL A 33 3.95 -2.28 1.97
CA VAL A 33 3.89 -1.88 0.57
C VAL A 33 4.93 -0.81 0.32
N THR A 34 5.61 -0.91 -0.82
CA THR A 34 6.55 0.11 -1.29
C THR A 34 6.01 0.68 -2.58
N TYR A 35 5.73 1.97 -2.58
CA TYR A 35 5.44 2.72 -3.81
C TYR A 35 6.72 3.34 -4.36
N THR A 36 7.02 3.06 -5.61
CA THR A 36 8.13 3.67 -6.37
C THR A 36 7.53 4.50 -7.49
N PRO A 37 7.64 5.84 -7.45
CA PRO A 37 7.13 6.70 -8.52
C PRO A 37 7.93 6.49 -9.82
N ASP A 38 7.29 6.77 -10.96
CA ASP A 38 8.01 6.87 -12.23
C ASP A 38 9.05 8.01 -12.17
N PRO A 39 10.17 7.90 -12.92
CA PRO A 39 11.15 8.99 -12.98
C PRO A 39 10.51 10.33 -13.32
N ALA A 40 10.87 11.38 -12.57
CA ALA A 40 10.34 12.75 -12.70
C ALA A 40 8.83 12.92 -12.43
N PHE A 41 8.11 11.88 -11.97
CA PHE A 41 6.72 12.06 -11.54
C PHE A 41 6.65 12.96 -10.31
N THR A 42 5.79 13.97 -10.38
CA THR A 42 5.39 14.80 -9.25
C THR A 42 3.88 14.93 -9.25
N GLY A 43 3.29 14.99 -8.06
CA GLY A 43 1.84 15.10 -7.90
C GLY A 43 1.26 14.07 -6.94
N LEU A 44 -0.08 14.03 -6.92
CA LEU A 44 -0.85 13.11 -6.10
C LEU A 44 -1.07 11.80 -6.85
N VAL A 45 -0.82 10.69 -6.15
CA VAL A 45 -1.17 9.34 -6.62
C VAL A 45 -1.98 8.63 -5.54
N ALA A 46 -2.83 7.70 -5.96
CA ALA A 46 -3.57 6.86 -5.04
C ALA A 46 -3.56 5.40 -5.52
N PHE A 47 -3.53 4.48 -4.55
CA PHE A 47 -3.69 3.05 -4.76
C PHE A 47 -4.43 2.45 -3.55
N THR A 48 -4.91 1.22 -3.69
CA THR A 48 -5.54 0.47 -2.60
C THR A 48 -4.68 -0.73 -2.21
N TYR A 49 -4.75 -1.13 -0.94
CA TYR A 49 -4.30 -2.45 -0.50
C TYR A 49 -5.43 -3.19 0.19
N THR A 50 -5.37 -4.52 0.12
CA THR A 50 -6.27 -5.42 0.82
C THR A 50 -5.53 -6.02 2.01
N ALA A 51 -6.01 -5.74 3.22
CA ALA A 51 -5.58 -6.43 4.43
C ALA A 51 -6.39 -7.73 4.59
N ARG A 52 -5.74 -8.79 5.06
CA ARG A 52 -6.34 -10.10 5.30
C ARG A 52 -5.91 -10.64 6.66
N ASP A 53 -6.86 -11.11 7.46
CA ASP A 53 -6.60 -11.79 8.72
C ASP A 53 -6.31 -13.29 8.53
N ILE A 54 -6.00 -13.97 9.64
CA ILE A 54 -5.71 -15.42 9.64
C ILE A 54 -6.93 -16.30 9.32
N TYR A 55 -8.15 -15.74 9.42
CA TYR A 55 -9.41 -16.41 9.11
C TYR A 55 -9.85 -16.20 7.65
N GLY A 56 -9.15 -15.34 6.92
CA GLY A 56 -9.45 -15.00 5.53
C GLY A 56 -10.44 -13.87 5.34
N ILE A 57 -10.81 -13.15 6.40
CA ILE A 57 -11.58 -11.92 6.31
C ILE A 57 -10.69 -10.83 5.74
N THR A 58 -11.24 -10.02 4.83
CA THR A 58 -10.49 -8.98 4.13
C THR A 58 -11.16 -7.61 4.27
N ASP A 59 -10.34 -6.57 4.25
CA ASP A 59 -10.79 -5.18 4.13
C ASP A 59 -9.84 -4.39 3.23
N ASP A 60 -10.39 -3.39 2.53
CA ASP A 60 -9.64 -2.56 1.57
C ASP A 60 -9.42 -1.15 2.12
N ALA A 61 -8.20 -0.64 1.96
CA ALA A 61 -7.85 0.72 2.38
C ALA A 61 -7.20 1.52 1.24
N LEU A 62 -7.56 2.80 1.16
CA LEU A 62 -7.01 3.76 0.20
C LEU A 62 -5.74 4.41 0.77
N VAL A 63 -4.66 4.36 -0.01
CA VAL A 63 -3.42 5.08 0.26
C VAL A 63 -3.28 6.21 -0.76
N ALA A 64 -3.07 7.43 -0.26
CA ALA A 64 -2.79 8.61 -1.06
C ALA A 64 -1.37 9.10 -0.77
N VAL A 65 -0.56 9.29 -1.81
CA VAL A 65 0.84 9.73 -1.71
C VAL A 65 1.03 11.00 -2.53
N VAL A 66 1.63 12.01 -1.93
CA VAL A 66 2.06 13.23 -2.61
C VAL A 66 3.55 13.11 -2.89
N VAL A 67 3.94 13.12 -4.16
CA VAL A 67 5.34 13.13 -4.61
C VAL A 67 5.73 14.56 -4.94
N SER A 68 6.62 15.14 -4.15
CA SER A 68 7.21 16.45 -4.42
C SER A 68 8.37 16.34 -5.39
N ALA A 69 8.66 17.41 -6.12
CA ALA A 69 9.90 17.53 -6.86
C ALA A 69 11.10 17.39 -5.90
N VAL A 70 12.18 16.81 -6.40
CA VAL A 70 13.48 16.92 -5.74
C VAL A 70 14.03 18.29 -6.15
N ASP A 71 14.30 19.16 -5.18
CA ASP A 71 15.03 20.39 -5.44
C ASP A 71 16.49 20.01 -5.77
N GLU A 72 17.01 20.49 -6.90
CA GLU A 72 18.42 20.34 -7.32
C GLU A 72 19.34 21.33 -6.59
#